data_AF-A0AAD5MGG4-F1
#
_entry.id   AF-A0AAD5MGG4-F1
#
_cell.length_a   1.000
_cell.length_b   1.000
_cell.length_c   1.000
_cell.angle_alpha   90.00
_cell.angle_beta   90.00
_cell.angle_gamma   90.00
#
_symmetry.space_group_name_H-M   'P 1'
#
loop_
_entity.id
_entity.type
_entity.pdbx_description
1 polymer ?
#
loop_
_entity_poly.entity_id
_entity_poly.type
_entity_poly.pdbx_seq_one_letter_code
_entity_poly.pdbx_strand_id
1 'polypeptide(L)'
;MVLEQLCRPLEDEEYALCLLHRDGPAYHSRLHAISDELISQMEASQCLVIILTKNFLESEWKTLQVKTSHQLFAKNRGKRVIAVLGDGVDQNLLDDELGQILRKNTCIRQRDHLFWQLLHSALPARLSSIPGSGDDTSQIYSDMYGIVPSAVI
;
A
#
# COMPACT_ATOMS: atom_id res chain seq x y z
N MET A 1 -16.71 -9.13 -4.18
CA MET A 1 -16.48 -9.92 -2.95
C MET A 1 -15.13 -9.63 -2.30
N VAL A 2 -13.99 -9.71 -3.00
CA VAL A 2 -12.66 -9.45 -2.35
C VAL A 2 -12.48 -7.99 -1.93
N LEU A 3 -12.91 -7.04 -2.75
CA LEU A 3 -12.88 -5.61 -2.40
C LEU A 3 -13.67 -5.31 -1.12
N GLU A 4 -14.89 -5.84 -0.97
CA GLU A 4 -15.67 -5.55 0.24
C GLU A 4 -15.10 -6.22 1.50
N GLN A 5 -14.51 -7.41 1.37
CA GLN A 5 -13.94 -8.14 2.50
C GLN A 5 -12.59 -7.60 2.95
N LEU A 6 -11.82 -6.99 2.03
CA LEU A 6 -10.49 -6.48 2.32
C LEU A 6 -10.48 -4.97 2.54
N CYS A 7 -11.19 -4.20 1.70
CA CYS A 7 -11.16 -2.75 1.75
C CYS A 7 -11.91 -2.21 2.97
N ARG A 8 -13.10 -2.74 3.29
CA ARG A 8 -13.88 -2.22 4.43
C ARG A 8 -13.10 -2.29 5.76
N PRO A 9 -12.50 -3.43 6.15
CA PRO A 9 -11.74 -3.48 7.39
C PRO A 9 -10.52 -2.55 7.40
N LEU A 10 -9.88 -2.34 6.24
CA LEU A 10 -8.74 -1.44 6.14
C LEU A 10 -9.16 0.04 6.16
N GLU A 11 -10.27 0.39 5.52
CA GLU A 11 -10.86 1.73 5.58
C GLU A 11 -11.35 2.07 7.00
N ASP A 12 -11.97 1.11 7.68
CA ASP A 12 -12.38 1.23 9.10
C ASP A 12 -11.17 1.44 10.04
N GLU A 13 -9.99 0.96 9.64
CA GLU A 13 -8.71 1.17 10.34
C GLU A 13 -7.95 2.43 9.88
N GLU A 14 -8.62 3.34 9.17
CA GLU A 14 -8.09 4.63 8.69
C GLU A 14 -6.95 4.50 7.66
N TYR A 15 -6.82 3.36 6.98
CA TYR A 15 -5.90 3.27 5.84
C TYR A 15 -6.46 4.00 4.62
N ALA A 16 -5.67 4.90 4.05
CA ALA A 16 -5.95 5.48 2.74
C ALA A 16 -5.63 4.45 1.64
N LEU A 17 -6.68 3.88 1.04
CA LEU A 17 -6.56 2.90 -0.04
C LEU A 17 -6.69 3.59 -1.41
N CYS A 18 -5.74 3.30 -2.30
CA CYS A 18 -5.86 3.61 -3.73
C CYS A 18 -6.20 2.32 -4.47
N LEU A 19 -7.44 2.22 -4.97
CA LEU A 19 -7.90 1.05 -5.70
C LEU A 19 -7.66 1.24 -7.19
N LEU A 20 -6.73 0.48 -7.73
CA LEU A 20 -6.32 0.62 -9.12
C LEU A 20 -7.46 0.50 -10.15
N HIS A 21 -8.50 -0.29 -9.86
CA HIS A 21 -9.69 -0.45 -10.72
C HIS A 21 -10.74 0.66 -10.59
N ARG A 22 -10.66 1.47 -9.53
CA ARG A 22 -11.65 2.51 -9.20
C ARG A 22 -11.04 3.91 -9.33
N ASP A 23 -9.86 4.07 -8.76
CA ASP A 23 -9.13 5.33 -8.57
C ASP A 23 -7.96 5.46 -9.57
N GLY A 24 -7.60 4.35 -10.24
CA GLY A 24 -6.56 4.36 -11.28
C GLY A 24 -7.09 4.80 -12.64
N PRO A 25 -6.20 5.19 -13.57
CA PRO A 25 -6.59 5.42 -14.95
C PRO A 25 -7.22 4.14 -15.50
N ALA A 26 -8.30 4.27 -16.28
CA ALA A 26 -8.84 3.11 -16.98
C ALA A 26 -7.71 2.48 -17.81
N TYR A 27 -7.36 1.24 -17.49
CA TYR A 27 -6.35 0.45 -18.20
C TYR A 27 -6.88 0.15 -19.60
N HIS A 28 -6.71 1.12 -20.49
CA HIS A 28 -7.04 0.93 -21.88
C HIS A 28 -5.95 0.04 -22.47
N SER A 29 -6.30 -1.20 -22.84
CA SER A 29 -5.41 -2.17 -23.48
C SER A 29 -4.67 -1.64 -24.73
N ARG A 30 -5.07 -0.48 -25.27
CA ARG A 30 -4.44 0.20 -26.40
C ARG A 30 -3.26 1.10 -26.02
N LEU A 31 -3.12 1.46 -24.74
CA LEU A 31 -2.05 2.33 -24.26
C LEU A 31 -0.84 1.49 -23.84
N HIS A 32 0.33 1.82 -24.39
CA HIS A 32 1.58 1.11 -24.16
C HIS A 32 2.47 1.77 -23.09
N ALA A 33 1.96 2.84 -22.46
CA ALA A 33 2.66 3.61 -21.45
C ALA A 33 1.80 3.72 -20.18
N ILE A 34 2.47 3.80 -19.04
CA ILE A 34 1.83 4.11 -17.76
C ILE A 34 1.42 5.60 -17.78
N SER A 35 0.21 5.94 -17.32
CA SER A 35 -0.20 7.34 -17.23
C SER A 35 0.50 8.07 -16.08
N ASP A 36 0.67 9.38 -16.22
CA ASP A 36 1.22 10.24 -15.16
C ASP A 36 0.41 10.17 -13.86
N GLU A 37 -0.91 9.96 -13.97
CA GLU A 37 -1.79 9.76 -12.83
C GLU A 37 -1.45 8.47 -12.06
N LEU A 38 -1.22 7.35 -12.77
CA LEU A 38 -0.79 6.13 -12.10
C LEU A 38 0.59 6.30 -11.46
N ILE A 39 1.51 7.00 -12.12
CA ILE A 39 2.84 7.29 -11.55
C ILE A 39 2.70 8.08 -10.24
N SER A 40 1.90 9.15 -10.24
CA SER A 40 1.65 9.97 -9.05
C SER A 40 1.03 9.15 -7.91
N GLN A 41 0.03 8.33 -8.20
CA GLN A 41 -0.60 7.43 -7.22
C GLN A 41 0.39 6.40 -6.66
N MET A 42 1.20 5.81 -7.54
CA MET A 42 2.26 4.89 -7.14
C MET A 42 3.28 5.60 -6.25
N GLU A 43 3.69 6.82 -6.58
CA GLU A 43 4.65 7.64 -5.84
C GLU A 43 4.15 8.00 -4.43
N ALA A 44 2.88 8.40 -4.30
CA ALA A 44 2.24 8.69 -3.01
C ALA A 44 2.04 7.44 -2.14
N SER A 45 1.88 6.27 -2.75
CA SER A 45 1.62 5.01 -2.03
C SER A 45 2.88 4.43 -1.37
N GLN A 46 2.73 3.98 -0.13
CA GLN A 46 3.78 3.31 0.66
C GLN A 46 3.77 1.78 0.51
N CYS A 47 2.62 1.23 0.14
CA CYS A 47 2.40 -0.21 0.06
C CYS A 47 1.51 -0.55 -1.14
N LEU A 48 1.89 -1.59 -1.87
CA LEU A 48 1.09 -2.18 -2.95
C LEU A 48 0.59 -3.55 -2.50
N VAL A 49 -0.73 -3.70 -2.42
CA VAL A 49 -1.38 -4.99 -2.13
C VAL A 49 -1.89 -5.59 -3.44
N ILE A 50 -1.32 -6.72 -3.84
CA ILE A 50 -1.66 -7.43 -5.08
C ILE A 50 -2.55 -8.61 -4.72
N ILE A 51 -3.78 -8.64 -5.23
CA ILE A 51 -4.69 -9.76 -5.03
C ILE A 51 -4.55 -10.73 -6.20
N LEU A 52 -3.82 -11.82 -5.96
CA LEU A 52 -3.59 -12.85 -6.97
C LEU A 52 -4.80 -13.77 -7.03
N THR A 53 -5.60 -13.61 -8.08
CA THR A 53 -6.67 -14.53 -8.44
C THR A 53 -6.38 -15.14 -9.80
N LYS A 54 -7.01 -16.27 -10.14
CA LYS A 54 -6.91 -16.84 -11.49
C LYS A 54 -7.30 -15.83 -12.56
N ASN A 55 -8.38 -15.08 -12.33
CA ASN A 55 -8.83 -14.05 -13.25
C ASN A 55 -7.77 -12.95 -13.45
N PHE A 56 -7.14 -12.47 -12.37
CA PHE A 56 -6.06 -11.48 -12.46
C PHE A 56 -4.89 -11.97 -13.30
N LEU A 57 -4.44 -13.21 -13.07
CA LEU A 57 -3.32 -13.82 -13.79
C LEU A 57 -3.65 -14.05 -15.28
N GLU A 58 -4.89 -14.42 -15.58
CA GLU A 58 -5.33 -14.71 -16.95
C GLU A 58 -5.68 -13.47 -17.78
N SER A 59 -6.00 -12.35 -17.14
CA SER A 59 -6.42 -11.11 -17.81
C SER A 59 -5.46 -9.95 -17.56
N GLU A 60 -5.53 -9.34 -16.38
CA GLU A 60 -4.88 -8.07 -16.08
C GLU A 60 -3.36 -8.14 -16.07
N TRP A 61 -2.80 -9.20 -15.46
CA TRP A 61 -1.34 -9.38 -15.40
C TRP A 61 -0.70 -9.48 -16.78
N LYS A 62 -1.44 -9.87 -17.83
CA LYS A 62 -0.91 -9.92 -19.20
C LYS A 62 -0.75 -8.53 -19.82
N THR A 63 -1.31 -7.49 -19.21
CA THR A 63 -1.24 -6.12 -19.72
C THR A 63 0.12 -5.52 -19.39
N LEU A 64 0.81 -4.98 -20.40
CA LEU A 64 2.15 -4.39 -20.26
C LEU A 64 2.19 -3.31 -19.16
N GLN A 65 1.18 -2.45 -19.09
CA GLN A 65 1.13 -1.41 -18.04
C GLN A 65 1.07 -1.99 -16.63
N VAL A 66 0.31 -3.08 -16.43
CA VAL A 66 0.21 -3.74 -15.12
C VAL A 66 1.57 -4.33 -14.76
N LYS A 67 2.21 -5.05 -15.67
CA LYS A 67 3.57 -5.61 -15.46
C LYS A 67 4.58 -4.53 -15.10
N THR A 68 4.69 -3.49 -15.92
CA THR A 68 5.68 -2.43 -15.74
C THR A 68 5.44 -1.64 -14.46
N SER A 69 4.19 -1.26 -14.16
CA SER A 69 3.86 -0.51 -12.93
C SER A 69 4.22 -1.31 -11.67
N HIS A 70 3.86 -2.60 -11.62
CA HIS A 70 4.15 -3.46 -10.48
C HIS A 70 5.65 -3.69 -10.30
N GLN A 71 6.39 -3.89 -11.40
CA GLN A 71 7.86 -3.99 -11.36
C GLN A 71 8.52 -2.71 -10.87
N LEU A 72 8.08 -1.54 -11.34
CA LEU A 72 8.61 -0.25 -10.91
C LEU A 72 8.35 -0.02 -9.42
N PHE A 73 7.15 -0.32 -8.95
CA PHE A 73 6.81 -0.23 -7.54
C PHE A 73 7.70 -1.15 -6.69
N ALA A 74 7.82 -2.42 -7.09
CA ALA A 74 8.59 -3.44 -6.37
C ALA A 74 10.10 -3.19 -6.35
N LYS A 75 10.63 -2.39 -7.28
CA LYS A 75 12.04 -1.97 -7.29
C LYS A 75 12.36 -0.89 -6.26
N ASN A 76 11.34 -0.16 -5.77
CA ASN A 76 11.54 0.92 -4.83
C ASN A 76 11.74 0.36 -3.40
N ARG A 77 12.97 0.48 -2.88
CA ARG A 77 13.34 -0.08 -1.56
C ARG A 77 12.58 0.53 -0.37
N GLY A 78 11.99 1.72 -0.55
CA GLY A 78 11.18 2.36 0.49
C GLY A 78 9.74 1.86 0.53
N LYS A 79 9.32 1.06 -0.46
CA LYS A 79 7.92 0.65 -0.63
C LYS A 79 7.76 -0.84 -0.38
N ARG A 80 6.61 -1.20 0.20
CA ARG A 80 6.29 -2.60 0.50
C ARG A 80 5.38 -3.18 -0.57
N VAL A 81 5.61 -4.43 -0.96
CA VAL A 81 4.64 -5.17 -1.77
C VAL A 81 4.14 -6.34 -0.94
N ILE A 82 2.82 -6.52 -0.95
CA ILE A 82 2.14 -7.62 -0.28
C ILE A 82 1.31 -8.34 -1.33
N ALA A 83 1.56 -9.63 -1.52
CA ALA A 83 0.76 -10.45 -2.41
C ALA A 83 -0.19 -11.35 -1.61
N VAL A 84 -1.48 -11.23 -1.88
CA VAL A 84 -2.52 -12.09 -1.34
C VAL A 84 -2.84 -13.17 -2.36
N LEU A 85 -2.50 -14.41 -2.04
CA LEU A 85 -2.73 -15.59 -2.86
C LEU A 85 -4.17 -16.06 -2.66
N GLY A 86 -4.99 -15.90 -3.70
CA GLY A 86 -6.33 -16.45 -3.78
C GLY A 86 -6.35 -17.97 -3.95
N ASP A 87 -7.55 -18.54 -3.95
CA ASP A 87 -7.70 -20.00 -4.01
C ASP A 87 -7.20 -20.60 -5.34
N GLY A 88 -6.42 -21.67 -5.22
CA GLY A 88 -5.85 -22.39 -6.36
C GLY A 88 -4.77 -21.62 -7.15
N VAL A 89 -4.16 -20.58 -6.57
CA VAL A 89 -2.97 -19.93 -7.14
C VAL A 89 -1.71 -20.66 -6.68
N ASP A 90 -0.98 -21.22 -7.64
CA ASP A 90 0.33 -21.83 -7.41
C ASP A 90 1.44 -20.86 -7.81
N GLN A 91 2.31 -20.54 -6.84
CA GLN A 91 3.45 -19.66 -7.05
C GLN A 91 4.47 -20.21 -8.05
N ASN A 92 4.53 -21.53 -8.22
CA ASN A 92 5.43 -22.18 -9.17
C ASN A 92 4.96 -22.05 -10.62
N LEU A 93 3.70 -21.70 -10.85
CA LEU A 93 3.10 -21.51 -12.18
C LEU A 93 3.08 -20.04 -12.61
N LEU A 94 3.60 -19.13 -11.78
CA LEU A 94 3.68 -17.72 -12.11
C LEU A 94 4.81 -17.48 -13.11
N ASP A 95 4.65 -16.43 -13.93
CA ASP A 95 5.71 -16.02 -14.84
C ASP A 95 6.92 -15.47 -14.08
N ASP A 96 8.06 -15.39 -14.77
CA ASP A 96 9.32 -14.98 -14.16
C ASP A 96 9.25 -13.58 -13.53
N GLU A 97 8.50 -12.67 -14.15
CA GLU A 97 8.36 -11.29 -13.69
C GLU A 97 7.61 -11.23 -12.36
N LEU A 98 6.44 -11.87 -12.27
CA LEU A 98 5.66 -11.91 -11.05
C LEU A 98 6.37 -12.73 -9.97
N GLY A 99 6.95 -13.87 -10.35
CA GLY A 99 7.73 -14.72 -9.45
C GLY A 99 8.90 -13.96 -8.81
N GLN A 100 9.60 -13.11 -9.57
CA GLN A 100 10.66 -12.26 -9.02
C GLN A 100 10.15 -11.21 -8.02
N ILE A 101 8.99 -10.61 -8.29
CA ILE A 101 8.34 -9.69 -7.34
C ILE A 101 8.00 -10.46 -6.06
N LEU A 102 7.33 -11.60 -6.17
CA LEU A 102 6.87 -12.36 -5.01
C LEU A 102 8.02 -12.89 -4.14
N ARG A 103 9.09 -13.42 -4.74
CA ARG A 103 10.24 -13.97 -3.99
C ARG A 103 10.89 -12.97 -3.04
N LYS A 104 10.77 -11.66 -3.31
CA LYS A 104 11.38 -10.59 -2.51
C LYS A 104 10.41 -9.93 -1.53
N ASN A 105 9.14 -10.31 -1.57
CA ASN A 105 8.05 -9.58 -0.92
C ASN A 105 7.13 -10.51 -0.13
N THR A 106 6.30 -9.94 0.72
CA THR A 106 5.43 -10.74 1.61
C THR A 106 4.32 -11.40 0.80
N CYS A 107 4.17 -12.72 0.94
CA CYS A 107 3.12 -13.50 0.31
C CYS A 107 2.23 -14.15 1.38
N ILE A 108 0.92 -13.89 1.33
CA ILE A 108 -0.05 -14.33 2.33
C ILE A 108 -1.15 -15.13 1.61
N ARG A 109 -1.50 -16.31 2.12
CA ARG A 109 -2.63 -17.07 1.57
C ARG A 109 -3.95 -16.53 2.12
N GLN A 110 -4.93 -16.29 1.26
CA GLN A 110 -6.24 -15.77 1.67
C GLN A 110 -6.98 -16.70 2.66
N ARG A 111 -6.74 -18.02 2.57
CA ARG A 111 -7.32 -19.04 3.49
C ARG A 111 -6.46 -19.33 4.72
N ASP A 112 -5.41 -18.55 4.97
CA ASP A 112 -4.60 -18.72 6.17
C ASP A 112 -5.40 -18.27 7.41
N HIS A 113 -5.35 -19.03 8.49
CA HIS A 113 -6.02 -18.66 9.74
C HIS A 113 -5.42 -17.40 10.37
N LEU A 114 -4.17 -17.07 10.04
CA LEU A 114 -3.47 -15.86 10.47
C LEU A 114 -3.50 -14.75 9.41
N PHE A 115 -4.35 -14.85 8.39
CA PHE A 115 -4.39 -13.92 7.26
C PHE A 115 -4.31 -12.46 7.70
N TRP A 116 -5.21 -12.04 8.60
CA TRP A 116 -5.25 -10.65 9.09
C TRP A 116 -4.01 -10.28 9.90
N GLN A 117 -3.54 -11.15 10.80
CA GLN A 117 -2.35 -10.89 11.60
C GLN A 117 -1.10 -10.69 10.70
N LEU A 118 -0.93 -11.54 9.69
CA LEU A 118 0.14 -11.42 8.70
C LEU A 118 -0.02 -10.14 7.87
N LEU A 119 -1.24 -9.82 7.45
CA LEU A 119 -1.53 -8.62 6.67
C LEU A 119 -1.19 -7.35 7.45
N HIS A 120 -1.67 -7.19 8.68
CA HIS A 120 -1.36 -6.04 9.53
C HIS A 120 0.13 -5.93 9.85
N SER A 121 0.83 -7.06 10.04
CA SER A 121 2.27 -7.05 10.26
C SER A 121 3.07 -6.55 9.04
N ALA A 122 2.54 -6.79 7.83
CA ALA A 122 3.20 -6.44 6.58
C ALA A 122 2.85 -5.02 6.11
N LEU A 123 1.64 -4.55 6.43
CA LEU A 123 1.18 -3.20 6.12
C LEU A 123 2.13 -2.15 6.72
N PRO A 124 2.25 -0.98 6.06
CA PRO A 124 3.01 0.12 6.62
C PRO A 124 2.41 0.46 7.97
N ALA A 125 3.30 0.72 8.95
CA ALA A 125 2.85 1.28 10.21
C ALA A 125 2.00 2.49 9.85
N ARG A 126 0.81 2.59 10.45
CA ARG A 126 0.07 3.85 10.42
C ARG A 126 1.11 4.90 10.79
N LEU A 127 1.16 6.00 10.02
CA LEU A 127 1.68 7.22 10.60
C LEU A 127 0.81 7.37 11.83
N SER A 128 1.30 6.91 12.98
CA SER A 128 0.71 7.25 14.25
C SER A 128 0.56 8.75 14.10
N SER A 129 -0.68 9.22 14.11
CA SER A 129 -0.93 10.53 14.68
C SER A 129 0.04 10.61 15.84
N ILE A 130 1.06 11.46 15.69
CA ILE A 130 2.00 11.70 16.76
C ILE A 130 1.09 11.96 17.95
N PRO A 131 1.10 11.15 19.02
CA PRO A 131 0.32 11.47 20.19
C PRO A 131 1.01 12.70 20.77
N GLY A 132 0.62 13.88 20.29
CA GLY A 132 1.44 15.08 20.44
C GLY A 132 1.17 16.18 19.41
N SER A 133 -0.09 16.39 19.01
CA SER A 133 -0.53 17.73 18.58
C SER A 133 -1.69 18.23 19.45
N GLY A 134 -1.58 17.97 20.75
CA GLY A 134 -2.30 18.70 21.78
C GLY A 134 -1.26 19.35 22.69
N ASP A 135 -0.96 20.62 22.42
CA ASP A 135 -0.64 21.66 23.41
C ASP A 135 0.46 21.44 24.47
N ASP A 136 1.63 20.86 24.15
CA ASP A 136 2.73 20.80 25.15
C ASP A 136 4.12 21.26 24.66
N THR A 137 4.26 21.65 23.40
CA THR A 137 5.53 22.24 22.92
C THR A 137 5.76 23.67 23.41
N SER A 138 4.71 24.40 23.80
CA SER A 138 4.84 25.75 24.34
C SER A 138 5.52 25.78 25.71
N GLN A 139 5.34 24.74 26.54
CA GLN A 139 5.94 24.70 27.88
C GLN A 139 7.46 24.48 27.80
N ILE A 140 7.89 23.56 26.92
CA ILE A 140 9.31 23.23 26.72
C ILE A 140 10.07 24.43 26.10
N TYR A 141 9.46 25.14 25.15
CA TYR A 141 10.06 26.36 24.58
C TYR A 141 10.13 27.50 25.60
N SER A 142 9.14 27.64 26.48
CA SER A 142 9.12 28.67 27.54
C SER A 142 10.17 28.42 28.62
N ASP A 143 10.43 27.16 28.97
CA ASP A 143 11.48 26.77 29.94
C ASP A 143 12.89 26.88 29.35
N MET A 144 13.05 26.69 28.04
CA MET A 144 14.35 26.80 27.38
C MET A 144 14.75 28.25 27.05
N TYR A 145 13.78 29.14 26.85
CA TYR A 145 14.01 30.56 26.51
C TYR A 145 13.58 31.57 27.57
N GLY A 146 13.13 31.11 28.75
CA GLY A 146 12.96 31.95 29.94
C GLY A 146 12.17 33.22 29.67
N ILE A 147 10.92 33.10 29.22
CA ILE A 147 10.04 34.26 29.07
C ILE A 147 9.64 34.75 30.46
N VAL A 148 10.25 35.85 30.89
CA VAL A 148 9.86 36.58 32.10
C VAL A 148 8.48 37.22 31.84
N PRO A 149 7.45 36.98 32.68
CA PRO A 149 6.19 37.69 32.54
C PRO A 149 6.42 39.17 32.80
N SER A 150 6.19 40.01 31.79
CA SER A 150 6.13 41.46 31.97
C SER A 150 4.97 41.77 32.91
N ALA A 151 5.29 42.14 34.15
CA ALA A 151 4.30 42.68 35.08
C ALA A 151 3.73 43.97 34.46
N VAL A 152 2.43 43.95 34.18
CA VAL A 152 1.67 45.16 33.90
C VAL A 152 1.45 45.85 35.25
N ILE A 153 2.08 47.00 35.45
CA ILE A 153 1.69 48.03 36.42
C ILE A 153 1.33 49.26 35.60
#